data_AF-X1I405-F1
#
_entry.id   AF-X1I405-F1
#
_cell.length_a   1.000
_cell.length_b   1.000
_cell.length_c   1.000
_cell.angle_alpha   90.00
_cell.angle_beta   90.00
_cell.angle_gamma   90.00
#
_symmetry.space_group_name_H-M   'P 1'
#
loop_
_entity.id
_entity.type
_entity.pdbx_description
1 polymer ?
#
loop_
_entity_poly.entity_id
_entity_poly.type
_entity_poly.pdbx_seq_one_letter_code
_entity_poly.pdbx_strand_id
1 'polypeptide(L)'
;MTVEIISKIEKFDHKAFLYIYKSGTLKKKGIITIAKIYSFFGNMYFWGIVWLCLTVYGYITKDYDLFCLMTGGAIQSVIIHVLIRFKLVNRNRPFITLEKEGVSQHDDLIRENKSFPSGHVAFFLFFGTLIAFNYQSWIILLVFIILDIIMAITR
;
A
#
# COMPACT_ATOMS: atom_id res chain seq x y z
N MET A 1 -5.72 15.45 -26.17
CA MET A 1 -6.66 15.46 -25.01
C MET A 1 -6.12 14.68 -23.81
N THR A 2 -5.62 13.46 -23.99
CA THR A 2 -5.07 12.60 -22.91
C THR A 2 -3.84 13.16 -22.20
N VAL A 3 -2.87 13.73 -22.94
CA VAL A 3 -1.63 14.26 -22.35
C VAL A 3 -1.87 15.45 -21.42
N GLU A 4 -2.80 16.34 -21.79
CA GLU A 4 -3.12 17.53 -21.00
C GLU A 4 -3.83 17.17 -19.69
N ILE A 5 -4.74 16.18 -19.73
CA ILE A 5 -5.43 15.66 -18.53
C ILE A 5 -4.42 14.98 -17.59
N ILE A 6 -3.56 14.12 -18.12
CA ILE A 6 -2.51 13.43 -17.33
C ILE A 6 -1.62 14.47 -16.64
N SER A 7 -1.18 15.51 -17.35
CA SER A 7 -0.37 16.58 -16.76
C SER A 7 -1.11 17.35 -15.66
N LYS A 8 -2.41 17.63 -15.82
CA LYS A 8 -3.22 18.28 -14.78
C LYS A 8 -3.32 17.41 -13.53
N ILE A 9 -3.52 16.09 -13.69
CA ILE A 9 -3.58 15.13 -12.58
C ILE A 9 -2.22 15.06 -11.87
N GLU A 10 -1.11 14.97 -12.61
CA GLU A 10 0.24 14.94 -12.04
C GLU A 10 0.55 16.21 -11.23
N LYS A 11 0.21 17.39 -11.76
CA LYS A 11 0.39 18.65 -11.04
C LYS A 11 -0.43 18.70 -9.75
N PHE A 12 -1.66 18.19 -9.79
CA PHE A 12 -2.52 18.12 -8.61
C PHE A 12 -1.95 17.16 -7.56
N ASP A 13 -1.51 15.97 -7.98
CA ASP A 13 -0.87 14.97 -7.13
C ASP A 13 0.40 15.53 -6.47
N HIS A 14 1.30 16.17 -7.24
CA HIS A 14 2.49 16.82 -6.69
C HIS A 14 2.14 17.91 -5.68
N LYS A 15 1.14 18.75 -5.98
CA LYS A 15 0.68 19.80 -5.05
C LYS A 15 0.15 19.20 -3.75
N ALA A 16 -0.65 18.14 -3.83
CA ALA A 16 -1.18 17.43 -2.66
C ALA A 16 -0.05 16.79 -1.84
N PHE A 17 0.89 16.11 -2.50
CA PHE A 17 2.07 15.52 -1.85
C PHE A 17 2.89 16.58 -1.11
N LEU A 18 3.22 17.70 -1.76
CA LEU A 18 4.02 18.76 -1.16
C LEU A 18 3.32 19.44 0.02
N TYR A 19 2.00 19.58 -0.04
CA TYR A 19 1.21 20.11 1.07
C TYR A 19 1.34 19.22 2.32
N ILE A 20 1.23 17.90 2.14
CA ILE A 20 1.40 16.91 3.22
C ILE A 20 2.86 16.89 3.68
N TYR A 21 3.81 16.80 2.75
CA TYR A 21 5.25 16.70 3.03
C TYR A 21 5.79 17.93 3.77
N LYS A 22 5.29 19.14 3.46
CA LYS A 22 5.71 20.39 4.13
C LYS A 22 4.95 20.66 5.45
N SER A 23 3.96 19.84 5.80
CA SER A 23 3.17 20.01 7.03
C SER A 23 4.03 19.83 8.29
N GLY A 24 4.11 20.87 9.13
CA GLY A 24 4.86 20.84 10.39
C GLY A 24 4.31 19.83 11.40
N THR A 25 3.00 19.57 11.38
CA THR A 25 2.36 18.60 12.28
C THR A 25 2.80 17.18 11.96
N LEU A 26 2.87 16.80 10.68
CA LEU A 26 3.26 15.45 10.25
C LEU A 26 4.75 15.18 10.41
N LYS A 27 5.58 16.23 10.51
CA LYS A 27 7.02 16.13 10.78
C LYS A 27 7.39 15.94 12.25
N LYS A 28 6.42 15.91 13.17
CA LYS A 28 6.71 15.66 14.58
C LYS A 28 7.33 14.26 14.74
N LYS A 29 8.45 14.18 15.47
CA LYS A 29 9.24 12.95 15.66
C LYS A 29 8.38 11.73 16.06
N GLY A 30 7.41 11.92 16.95
CA GLY A 30 6.49 10.85 17.36
C GLY A 30 5.62 10.32 16.22
N ILE A 31 5.10 11.20 15.37
CA ILE A 31 4.27 10.82 14.22
C ILE A 31 5.12 10.08 13.18
N ILE A 32 6.34 10.54 12.92
CA ILE A 32 7.27 9.84 12.01
C ILE A 32 7.59 8.43 12.53
N THR A 33 7.83 8.27 13.83
CA THR A 33 8.09 6.95 14.42
C THR A 33 6.87 6.04 14.28
N ILE A 34 5.67 6.54 14.59
CA ILE A 34 4.42 5.79 14.41
C ILE A 34 4.24 5.40 12.95
N ALA A 35 4.46 6.31 12.01
CA ALA A 35 4.38 6.04 10.57
C ALA A 35 5.34 4.92 10.14
N LYS A 36 6.59 4.93 10.64
CA LYS A 36 7.57 3.87 10.35
C LYS A 36 7.12 2.52 10.89
N ILE A 37 6.69 2.45 12.15
CA ILE A 37 6.16 1.21 12.74
C ILE A 37 4.92 0.75 11.99
N TYR A 38 4.01 1.67 11.68
CA TYR A 38 2.77 1.37 11.00
C TYR A 38 3.00 0.86 9.58
N SER A 39 3.99 1.41 8.87
CA SER A 39 4.36 0.95 7.54
C SER A 39 4.76 -0.53 7.48
N PHE A 40 5.19 -1.13 8.60
CA PHE A 40 5.43 -2.57 8.69
C PHE A 40 4.17 -3.39 8.34
N PHE A 41 2.99 -2.94 8.76
CA PHE A 41 1.73 -3.62 8.45
C PHE A 41 1.34 -3.50 6.97
N GLY A 42 1.88 -2.55 6.22
CA GLY A 42 1.72 -2.50 4.77
C GLY A 42 2.74 -3.38 4.02
N ASN A 43 3.75 -3.90 4.71
CA ASN A 43 4.82 -4.64 4.06
C ASN A 43 4.31 -5.98 3.51
N MET A 44 4.65 -6.27 2.25
CA MET A 44 4.31 -7.53 1.60
C MET A 44 4.88 -8.75 2.34
N TYR A 45 6.05 -8.63 2.97
CA TYR A 45 6.63 -9.73 3.75
C TYR A 45 5.80 -10.04 5.00
N PHE A 46 5.25 -9.02 5.67
CA PHE A 46 4.35 -9.22 6.81
C PHE A 46 3.12 -10.00 6.38
N TRP A 47 2.48 -9.57 5.30
CA TRP A 47 1.30 -10.26 4.78
C TRP A 47 1.61 -11.63 4.18
N GLY A 48 2.81 -11.85 3.64
CA GLY A 48 3.27 -13.16 3.20
C GLY A 48 3.36 -14.15 4.36
N ILE A 49 3.80 -13.71 5.55
CA ILE A 49 3.79 -14.53 6.76
C ILE A 49 2.35 -14.82 7.22
N VAL A 50 1.47 -13.81 7.24
CA VAL A 50 0.05 -13.98 7.59
C VAL A 50 -0.62 -14.98 6.64
N TRP A 51 -0.39 -14.82 5.34
CA TRP A 51 -0.87 -15.76 4.32
C TRP A 51 -0.37 -17.18 4.58
N LEU A 52 0.92 -17.38 4.86
CA LEU A 52 1.49 -18.69 5.16
C LEU A 52 0.82 -19.34 6.38
N CYS A 53 0.66 -18.58 7.46
CA CYS A 53 -0.01 -19.06 8.68
C CYS A 53 -1.46 -19.48 8.41
N LEU A 54 -2.23 -18.66 7.68
CA LEU A 54 -3.62 -18.96 7.35
C LEU A 54 -3.76 -20.14 6.37
N THR A 55 -2.80 -20.27 5.45
CA THR A 55 -2.72 -21.39 4.50
C THR A 55 -2.47 -22.71 5.24
N VAL A 56 -1.52 -22.74 6.17
CA VAL A 56 -1.26 -23.91 7.01
C VAL A 56 -2.46 -24.23 7.90
N TYR A 57 -3.09 -23.20 8.49
CA TYR A 57 -4.29 -23.37 9.29
C TYR A 57 -5.44 -23.99 8.49
N GLY A 58 -5.79 -23.41 7.34
CA GLY A 58 -6.86 -23.92 6.47
C GLY A 58 -6.59 -25.33 5.96
N TYR A 59 -5.33 -25.68 5.70
CA TYR A 59 -4.95 -27.05 5.35
C TYR A 59 -5.19 -28.05 6.50
N ILE A 60 -4.80 -27.69 7.74
CA ILE A 60 -4.98 -28.55 8.92
C ILE A 60 -6.46 -28.71 9.29
N THR A 61 -7.22 -27.61 9.27
CA THR A 61 -8.66 -27.62 9.59
C THR A 61 -9.54 -28.15 8.46
N LYS A 62 -8.95 -28.36 7.27
CA LYS A 62 -9.66 -28.70 6.03
C LYS A 62 -10.67 -27.63 5.59
N ASP A 63 -10.43 -26.39 5.98
CA ASP A 63 -11.15 -25.22 5.47
C ASP A 63 -10.55 -24.82 4.11
N TYR A 64 -10.92 -25.60 3.09
CA TYR A 64 -10.40 -25.43 1.74
C TYR A 64 -10.91 -24.13 1.07
N ASP A 65 -12.05 -23.61 1.51
CA ASP A 65 -12.59 -22.35 1.00
C ASP A 65 -11.72 -21.19 1.46
N LEU A 66 -11.37 -21.12 2.75
CA LEU A 66 -10.42 -20.15 3.29
C LEU A 66 -9.05 -20.29 2.60
N PHE A 67 -8.56 -21.52 2.43
CA PHE A 67 -7.28 -21.78 1.76
C PHE A 67 -7.28 -21.26 0.30
N CYS A 68 -8.32 -21.57 -0.48
CA CYS A 68 -8.45 -21.15 -1.87
C CYS A 68 -8.60 -19.63 -1.99
N LEU A 69 -9.44 -19.03 -1.14
CA LEU A 69 -9.68 -17.58 -1.12
C LEU A 69 -8.39 -16.82 -0.83
N MET A 70 -7.68 -17.21 0.22
CA MET A 70 -6.44 -16.55 0.65
C MET A 70 -5.33 -16.72 -0.38
N THR A 71 -5.13 -17.94 -0.90
CA THR A 71 -4.05 -18.23 -1.85
C THR A 71 -4.33 -17.68 -3.23
N GLY A 72 -5.52 -17.92 -3.76
CA GLY A 72 -5.92 -17.43 -5.08
C GLY A 72 -5.92 -15.90 -5.12
N GLY A 73 -6.54 -15.27 -4.12
CA GLY A 73 -6.56 -13.82 -4.02
C GLY A 73 -5.16 -13.22 -3.88
N ALA A 74 -4.32 -13.77 -2.97
CA ALA A 74 -2.97 -13.25 -2.78
C ALA A 74 -2.15 -13.32 -4.06
N ILE A 75 -2.15 -14.47 -4.74
CA ILE A 75 -1.41 -14.66 -6.01
C ILE A 75 -1.91 -13.68 -7.07
N GLN A 76 -3.23 -13.55 -7.26
CA GLN A 76 -3.80 -12.62 -8.23
C GLN A 76 -3.41 -11.16 -7.92
N SER A 77 -3.48 -10.76 -6.66
CA SER A 77 -3.13 -9.41 -6.21
C SER A 77 -1.66 -9.08 -6.50
N VAL A 78 -0.74 -10.02 -6.21
CA VAL A 78 0.69 -9.87 -6.53
C VAL A 78 0.92 -9.74 -8.03
N ILE A 79 0.30 -10.60 -8.83
CA ILE A 79 0.44 -10.58 -10.29
C ILE A 79 -0.04 -9.23 -10.84
N ILE A 80 -1.23 -8.78 -10.44
CA ILE A 80 -1.81 -7.51 -10.89
C ILE A 80 -0.92 -6.34 -10.45
N HIS A 81 -0.46 -6.34 -9.20
CA HIS A 81 0.43 -5.29 -8.67
C HIS A 81 1.72 -5.17 -9.48
N VAL A 82 2.40 -6.31 -9.71
CA VAL A 82 3.65 -6.37 -10.47
C VAL A 82 3.43 -5.92 -11.92
N LEU A 83 2.35 -6.37 -12.56
CA LEU A 83 2.02 -5.98 -13.93
C LEU A 83 1.79 -4.47 -14.06
N ILE A 84 0.97 -3.89 -13.19
CA ILE A 84 0.69 -2.44 -13.25
C ILE A 84 1.98 -1.65 -12.99
N ARG A 85 2.74 -2.04 -11.97
CA ARG A 85 3.92 -1.31 -11.49
C ARG A 85 5.07 -1.29 -12.48
N PHE A 86 5.39 -2.44 -13.05
CA PHE A 86 6.58 -2.60 -13.87
C PHE A 86 6.30 -2.57 -15.37
N LYS A 87 5.08 -2.90 -15.81
CA LYS A 87 4.76 -3.00 -17.24
C LYS A 87 3.86 -1.88 -17.76
N LEU A 88 2.90 -1.41 -16.96
CA LEU A 88 1.86 -0.49 -17.47
C LEU A 88 2.12 0.99 -17.17
N VAL A 89 2.41 1.36 -15.91
CA VAL A 89 2.38 2.78 -15.50
C VAL A 89 3.78 3.36 -15.29
N ASN A 90 4.75 2.55 -14.88
CA ASN A 90 6.18 2.88 -14.79
C ASN A 90 6.53 4.24 -14.12
N ARG A 91 5.69 4.74 -13.20
CA ARG A 91 5.80 6.08 -12.58
C ARG A 91 6.95 6.17 -11.58
N ASN A 92 7.73 7.25 -11.64
CA ASN A 92 8.83 7.49 -10.70
C ASN A 92 8.32 7.97 -9.32
N ARG A 93 9.14 7.78 -8.28
CA ARG A 93 8.83 8.23 -6.91
C ARG A 93 8.98 9.75 -6.72
N PRO A 94 8.23 10.35 -5.78
CA PRO A 94 8.30 11.78 -5.49
C PRO A 94 9.69 12.29 -5.16
N PHE A 95 10.53 11.52 -4.46
CA PHE A 95 11.92 11.94 -4.16
C PHE A 95 12.79 12.07 -5.41
N ILE A 96 12.43 11.41 -6.52
CA ILE A 96 13.11 11.53 -7.81
C ILE A 96 12.51 12.70 -8.60
N THR A 97 11.18 12.79 -8.67
CA THR A 97 10.51 13.80 -9.51
C THR A 97 10.51 15.20 -8.90
N LEU A 98 10.55 15.30 -7.56
CA LEU A 98 10.49 16.54 -6.79
C LEU A 98 11.78 16.81 -6.01
N GLU A 99 12.91 16.25 -6.45
CA GLU A 99 14.23 16.49 -5.84
C GLU A 99 14.55 17.99 -5.75
N LYS A 100 14.24 18.74 -6.82
CA LYS A 100 14.41 20.22 -6.88
C LYS A 100 13.58 20.97 -5.86
N GLU A 101 12.52 20.36 -5.32
CA GLU A 101 11.69 20.92 -4.25
C GLU A 101 12.16 20.53 -2.84
N GLY A 102 13.30 19.85 -2.72
CA GLY A 102 13.88 19.42 -1.44
C GLY A 102 13.23 18.15 -0.85
N VAL A 103 12.59 17.34 -1.69
CA VAL A 103 12.04 16.05 -1.27
C VAL A 103 13.16 15.01 -1.22
N SER A 104 13.44 14.49 -0.04
CA SER A 104 14.47 13.46 0.17
C SER A 104 13.85 12.09 0.39
N GLN A 105 14.61 11.04 0.09
CA GLN A 105 14.25 9.69 0.48
C GLN A 105 14.41 9.53 2.00
N HIS A 106 13.34 9.12 2.69
CA HIS A 106 13.32 8.92 4.16
C HIS A 106 13.24 7.45 4.58
N ASP A 107 13.07 6.55 3.61
CA ASP A 107 12.87 5.12 3.80
C ASP A 107 13.95 4.38 3.00
N ASP A 108 15.04 4.03 3.69
CA ASP A 108 16.23 3.37 3.12
C ASP A 108 15.93 1.94 2.63
N LEU A 109 14.79 1.37 3.07
CA LEU A 109 14.35 0.04 2.63
C LEU A 109 13.77 0.08 1.20
N ILE A 110 13.44 1.26 0.68
CA ILE A 110 12.98 1.42 -0.70
C ILE A 110 14.17 1.41 -1.65
N ARG A 111 14.41 0.26 -2.28
CA ARG A 111 15.46 0.12 -3.31
C ARG A 111 14.96 0.35 -4.74
N GLU A 112 13.66 0.57 -4.92
CA GLU A 112 13.00 0.70 -6.22
C GLU A 112 12.51 2.11 -6.52
N ASN A 113 12.70 2.56 -7.77
CA ASN A 113 12.33 3.90 -8.22
C ASN A 113 10.84 4.06 -8.55
N LYS A 114 10.05 2.96 -8.51
CA LYS A 114 8.65 2.94 -8.95
C LYS A 114 7.68 3.22 -7.81
N SER A 115 6.71 4.11 -8.07
CA SER A 115 5.76 4.60 -7.07
C SER A 115 4.38 3.97 -7.18
N PHE A 116 3.90 3.71 -8.39
CA PHE A 116 2.51 3.32 -8.63
C PHE A 116 2.37 1.84 -9.02
N PRO A 117 1.38 1.11 -8.50
CA PRO A 117 0.52 1.46 -7.36
C PRO A 117 1.25 1.18 -6.05
N SER A 118 0.97 1.90 -4.96
CA SER A 118 1.63 1.68 -3.66
C SER A 118 1.38 0.26 -3.17
N GLY A 119 2.44 -0.53 -2.99
CA GLY A 119 2.32 -1.89 -2.46
C GLY A 119 1.77 -1.91 -1.03
N HIS A 120 2.15 -0.92 -0.21
CA HIS A 120 1.73 -0.86 1.19
C HIS A 120 0.21 -0.75 1.32
N VAL A 121 -0.37 0.17 0.55
CA VAL A 121 -1.82 0.42 0.52
C VAL A 121 -2.54 -0.75 -0.15
N ALA A 122 -2.05 -1.18 -1.32
CA ALA A 122 -2.69 -2.25 -2.09
C ALA A 122 -2.79 -3.57 -1.30
N PHE A 123 -1.70 -4.02 -0.67
CA PHE A 123 -1.71 -5.27 0.07
C PHE A 123 -2.49 -5.14 1.38
N PHE A 124 -2.32 -4.04 2.13
CA PHE A 124 -3.05 -3.83 3.37
C PHE A 124 -4.57 -3.88 3.17
N LEU A 125 -5.09 -3.13 2.18
CA LEU A 125 -6.52 -3.14 1.87
C LEU A 125 -6.99 -4.48 1.31
N PHE A 126 -6.18 -5.14 0.48
CA PHE A 126 -6.51 -6.44 -0.08
C PHE A 126 -6.70 -7.50 1.01
N PHE A 127 -5.71 -7.67 1.90
CA PHE A 127 -5.82 -8.63 2.99
C PHE A 127 -6.93 -8.25 3.98
N GLY A 128 -7.11 -6.95 4.23
CA GLY A 128 -8.25 -6.46 5.01
C GLY A 128 -9.61 -6.85 4.41
N THR A 129 -9.73 -6.78 3.10
CA THR A 129 -10.95 -7.18 2.36
C THR A 129 -11.17 -8.69 2.45
N LEU A 130 -10.12 -9.50 2.29
CA LEU A 130 -10.23 -10.95 2.44
C LEU A 130 -10.68 -11.35 3.85
N ILE A 131 -10.09 -10.74 4.88
CA ILE A 131 -10.46 -10.99 6.27
C ILE A 131 -11.92 -10.57 6.51
N ALA A 132 -12.31 -9.38 6.07
CA ALA A 132 -13.68 -8.91 6.21
C ALA A 132 -14.69 -9.82 5.52
N PHE A 133 -14.35 -10.32 4.33
CA PHE A 133 -15.18 -11.27 3.59
C PHE A 133 -15.29 -12.62 4.32
N ASN A 134 -14.18 -13.16 4.81
CA ASN A 134 -14.14 -14.43 5.54
C ASN A 134 -15.02 -14.39 6.80
N TYR A 135 -15.01 -13.27 7.54
CA TYR A 135 -15.85 -13.08 8.72
C TYR A 135 -17.23 -12.48 8.40
N GLN A 136 -17.54 -12.26 7.11
CA GLN A 136 -18.78 -11.62 6.64
C GLN A 136 -19.12 -10.32 7.39
N SER A 137 -18.11 -9.48 7.65
CA SER A 137 -18.24 -8.31 8.53
C SER A 137 -17.84 -7.01 7.82
N TRP A 138 -18.84 -6.18 7.54
CA TRP A 138 -18.63 -4.85 7.00
C TRP A 138 -17.93 -3.90 7.98
N ILE A 139 -18.03 -4.16 9.30
CA ILE A 139 -17.34 -3.38 10.33
C ILE A 139 -15.83 -3.61 10.21
N ILE A 140 -15.40 -4.87 10.02
CA ILE A 140 -13.99 -5.19 9.78
C ILE A 140 -13.50 -4.49 8.52
N LEU A 141 -14.29 -4.52 7.43
CA LEU A 141 -13.94 -3.81 6.20
C LEU A 141 -13.76 -2.30 6.43
N LEU A 142 -14.68 -1.66 7.15
CA LEU A 142 -14.61 -0.24 7.46
C LEU A 142 -13.35 0.10 8.28
N VAL A 143 -13.00 -0.74 9.27
CA VAL A 143 -11.77 -0.57 10.05
C VAL A 143 -10.55 -0.63 9.13
N PHE A 144 -10.46 -1.62 8.24
CA PHE A 144 -9.35 -1.70 7.29
C PHE A 144 -9.29 -0.51 6.32
N ILE A 145 -10.43 0.01 5.85
CA ILE A 145 -10.46 1.22 5.01
C ILE A 145 -9.91 2.44 5.75
N ILE A 146 -10.35 2.67 7.00
CA ILE A 146 -9.86 3.80 7.81
C ILE A 146 -8.35 3.68 8.05
N LEU A 147 -7.91 2.47 8.40
CA LEU A 147 -6.51 2.15 8.61
C LEU A 147 -5.67 2.31 7.32
N ASP A 148 -6.23 1.97 6.16
CA ASP A 148 -5.58 2.13 4.86
C ASP A 148 -5.43 3.60 4.45
N ILE A 149 -6.42 4.46 4.78
CA ILE A 149 -6.31 5.91 4.60
C ILE A 149 -5.15 6.47 5.42
N ILE A 150 -5.00 6.01 6.68
CA ILE A 150 -3.86 6.39 7.52
C ILE A 150 -2.55 5.91 6.88
N MET A 151 -2.52 4.68 6.34
CA MET A 151 -1.35 4.12 5.66
C MET A 151 -0.97 5.01 4.47
N ALA A 152 -1.94 5.39 3.64
CA ALA A 152 -1.73 6.24 2.47
C ALA A 152 -1.15 7.61 2.84
N ILE A 153 -1.64 8.24 3.94
CA ILE A 153 -1.11 9.53 4.40
C ILE A 153 0.34 9.41 4.90
N THR A 154 0.70 8.25 5.46
CA THR A 154 2.06 8.02 6.00
C THR A 154 3.10 7.62 4.95
N ARG A 155 2.72 7.35 3.70
CA ARG A 155 3.59 6.84 2.64
C ARG A 155 3.96 7.88 1.60
#